data_AF-A0A7Y3ADJ5-F1
#
_entry.id   AF-A0A7Y3ADJ5-F1
#
_cell.length_a   1.000
_cell.length_b   1.000
_cell.length_c   1.000
_cell.angle_alpha   90.00
_cell.angle_beta   90.00
_cell.angle_gamma   90.00
#
_symmetry.space_group_name_H-M   'P 1'
#
loop_
_entity.id
_entity.type
_entity.pdbx_description
1 polymer ?
#
loop_
_entity_poly.entity_id
_entity_poly.type
_entity_poly.pdbx_seq_one_letter_code
_entity_poly.pdbx_strand_id
1 'polypeptide(L)'
;MEKLIEELRTVIPFKDTTGVGDIVLVVTQNPQMVLYGFITSIERDKSKKDEWWNIGLTLLSVPLQKVVWTLRTAQMTGQEIFTMGGEKRFFQAIDIGNGRLLSQLQRTDEVNQKKSILKRIK
;
A
#
# COMPACT_ATOMS: atom_id res chain seq x y z
N MET A 1 -15.50 3.53 12.97
CA MET A 1 -14.52 3.13 11.94
C MET A 1 -13.25 2.61 12.57
N GLU A 2 -12.75 3.25 13.63
CA GLU A 2 -11.54 2.83 14.36
C GLU A 2 -11.61 1.37 14.83
N LYS A 3 -12.68 0.98 15.55
CA LYS A 3 -12.86 -0.39 16.06
C LYS A 3 -12.77 -1.46 14.96
N LEU A 4 -13.37 -1.21 13.80
CA LEU A 4 -13.30 -2.14 12.66
C LEU A 4 -11.87 -2.28 12.14
N ILE A 5 -11.12 -1.18 12.07
CA ILE A 5 -9.71 -1.20 11.62
C ILE A 5 -8.84 -1.95 12.63
N GLU A 6 -9.07 -1.76 13.94
CA GLU A 6 -8.38 -2.53 14.99
C GLU A 6 -8.62 -4.04 14.82
N GLU A 7 -9.87 -4.45 14.62
CA GLU A 7 -10.22 -5.84 14.36
C GLU A 7 -9.54 -6.36 13.08
N LEU A 8 -9.58 -5.60 11.98
CA LEU A 8 -8.94 -5.98 10.72
C LEU A 8 -7.42 -6.14 10.84
N ARG A 9 -6.75 -5.30 11.64
CA ARG A 9 -5.30 -5.42 11.88
C ARG A 9 -4.89 -6.71 12.60
N THR A 10 -5.82 -7.38 13.29
CA THR A 10 -5.54 -8.67 13.92
C THR A 10 -5.53 -9.84 12.95
N VAL A 11 -6.25 -9.71 11.82
CA VAL A 11 -6.48 -10.80 10.86
C VAL A 11 -5.81 -10.57 9.51
N ILE A 12 -5.53 -9.32 9.14
CA ILE A 12 -4.92 -8.95 7.86
C ILE A 12 -3.48 -8.48 8.09
N PRO A 13 -2.50 -9.07 7.40
CA PRO A 13 -1.11 -8.63 7.46
C PRO A 13 -0.95 -7.34 6.65
N PHE A 14 -1.23 -6.19 7.27
CA PHE A 14 -0.94 -4.91 6.65
C PHE A 14 0.56 -4.64 6.57
N LYS A 15 0.95 -3.83 5.59
CA LYS A 15 2.31 -3.28 5.51
C LYS A 15 2.29 -1.76 5.62
N ASP A 16 3.43 -1.21 6.04
CA ASP A 16 3.57 0.23 6.31
C ASP A 16 3.86 1.06 5.06
N THR A 17 4.24 0.41 3.96
CA THR A 17 4.56 1.04 2.69
C THR A 17 3.59 0.63 1.60
N THR A 18 3.38 1.53 0.66
CA THR A 18 2.43 1.37 -0.44
C THR A 18 3.17 1.63 -1.76
N GLY A 19 3.09 0.69 -2.70
CA GLY A 19 3.83 0.67 -3.96
C GLY A 19 3.01 0.12 -5.13
N VAL A 20 3.44 0.40 -6.35
CA VAL A 20 2.81 -0.12 -7.57
C VAL A 20 2.89 -1.65 -7.58
N GLY A 21 1.77 -2.31 -7.90
CA GLY A 21 1.65 -3.77 -7.86
C GLY A 21 1.10 -4.32 -6.55
N ASP A 22 0.92 -3.48 -5.53
CA ASP A 22 0.33 -3.91 -4.27
C ASP A 22 -1.19 -4.06 -4.36
N ILE A 23 -1.71 -4.91 -3.48
CA ILE A 23 -3.13 -4.92 -3.16
C ILE A 23 -3.34 -4.12 -1.88
N VAL A 24 -4.37 -3.30 -1.87
CA VAL A 24 -4.78 -2.45 -0.76
C VAL A 24 -6.16 -2.86 -0.29
N LEU A 25 -6.39 -2.74 1.01
CA LEU A 25 -7.73 -2.81 1.58
C LEU A 25 -8.29 -1.39 1.70
N VAL A 26 -9.48 -1.19 1.14
CA VAL A 26 -10.21 0.06 1.20
C VAL A 26 -11.47 -0.17 2.02
N VAL A 27 -11.68 0.67 3.04
CA VAL A 27 -12.87 0.62 3.89
C VAL A 27 -13.60 1.96 3.82
N THR A 28 -14.90 1.93 3.53
CA THR A 28 -15.78 3.11 3.47
C THR A 28 -16.94 2.99 4.47
N GLN A 29 -17.47 4.13 4.94
CA GLN A 29 -18.54 4.12 5.96
C GLN A 29 -19.96 4.10 5.38
N ASN A 30 -20.29 4.91 4.37
CA ASN A 30 -21.60 4.85 3.70
C ASN A 30 -21.49 4.75 2.16
N PRO A 31 -22.01 3.67 1.55
CA PRO A 31 -22.35 2.41 2.21
C PRO A 31 -21.11 1.80 2.88
N GLN A 32 -21.32 0.99 3.93
CA GLN A 32 -20.22 0.30 4.58
C GLN A 32 -19.71 -0.77 3.61
N MET A 33 -18.53 -0.53 3.03
CA MET A 33 -17.92 -1.43 2.05
C MET A 33 -16.47 -1.69 2.44
N VAL A 34 -16.06 -2.94 2.28
CA VAL A 34 -14.68 -3.40 2.42
C VAL A 34 -14.30 -4.04 1.09
N LEU A 35 -13.33 -3.47 0.39
CA LEU A 35 -12.96 -3.87 -0.96
C LEU A 35 -11.46 -3.89 -1.14
N TYR A 36 -10.99 -4.83 -1.96
CA TYR A 36 -9.61 -4.85 -2.40
C TYR A 36 -9.42 -3.93 -3.61
N GLY A 37 -8.29 -3.25 -3.67
CA GLY A 37 -7.84 -2.49 -4.83
C GLY A 37 -6.43 -2.92 -5.23
N PHE A 38 -6.13 -2.90 -6.51
CA PHE A 38 -4.77 -3.11 -7.04
C PHE A 38 -4.18 -1.77 -7.47
N ILE A 39 -2.96 -1.47 -7.02
CA ILE A 39 -2.30 -0.20 -7.33
C ILE A 39 -1.64 -0.25 -8.71
N THR A 40 -2.11 0.61 -9.61
CA THR A 40 -1.61 0.70 -10.99
C THR A 40 -0.57 1.79 -11.19
N SER A 41 -0.63 2.89 -10.42
CA SER A 41 0.34 3.99 -10.50
C SER A 41 0.37 4.80 -9.20
N ILE A 42 1.51 5.44 -8.92
CA ILE A 42 1.69 6.41 -7.83
C ILE A 42 2.50 7.58 -8.38
N GLU A 43 1.91 8.77 -8.45
CA GLU A 43 2.53 9.95 -9.04
C GLU A 43 2.41 11.17 -8.11
N ARG A 44 3.49 11.93 -7.93
CA ARG A 44 3.45 13.15 -7.11
C ARG A 44 2.62 14.23 -7.78
N ASP A 45 1.63 14.79 -7.08
CA ASP A 45 0.86 15.94 -7.56
C ASP A 45 1.68 17.23 -7.40
N LYS A 46 2.28 17.68 -8.51
CA LYS A 46 3.11 18.88 -8.57
C LYS A 46 2.32 20.19 -8.44
N SER A 47 0.99 20.14 -8.52
CA SER A 47 0.15 21.33 -8.35
C SER A 47 -0.03 21.71 -6.87
N LYS A 48 0.27 20.79 -5.94
CA LYS A 48 0.18 21.00 -4.50
C LYS A 48 1.56 21.28 -3.91
N LYS A 49 1.62 22.25 -3.00
CA LYS A 49 2.84 22.56 -2.23
C LYS A 49 3.20 21.43 -1.27
N ASP A 50 2.19 20.83 -0.66
CA ASP A 50 2.35 19.70 0.26
C ASP A 50 2.50 18.37 -0.48
N GLU A 51 2.82 17.32 0.27
CA GLU A 51 3.00 15.98 -0.28
C GLU A 51 1.68 15.25 -0.54
N TRP A 52 1.17 15.47 -1.75
CA TRP A 52 -0.01 14.80 -2.31
C TRP A 52 0.37 13.92 -3.49
N TRP A 53 -0.31 12.79 -3.61
CA TRP A 53 -0.04 11.75 -4.60
C TRP A 53 -1.33 11.40 -5.34
N ASN A 54 -1.25 11.31 -6.66
CA ASN A 54 -2.26 10.70 -7.51
C ASN A 54 -1.99 9.19 -7.58
N ILE A 55 -2.92 8.41 -7.04
CA ILE A 55 -2.83 6.96 -6.97
C ILE A 55 -3.84 6.36 -7.95
N GLY A 56 -3.34 5.65 -8.96
CA GLY A 56 -4.16 4.86 -9.86
C GLY A 56 -4.53 3.52 -9.22
N LEU A 57 -5.81 3.17 -9.26
CA LEU A 57 -6.37 1.98 -8.62
C LEU A 57 -7.28 1.22 -9.58
N THR A 58 -7.20 -0.11 -9.54
CA THR A 58 -8.27 -0.98 -10.04
C THR A 58 -8.97 -1.63 -8.85
N LEU A 59 -10.20 -1.23 -8.58
CA LEU A 59 -11.03 -1.82 -7.53
C LEU A 59 -11.45 -3.22 -7.96
N LEU A 60 -11.12 -4.20 -7.13
CA LEU A 60 -11.42 -5.62 -7.32
C LEU A 60 -12.84 -5.92 -6.81
N SER A 61 -13.82 -5.21 -7.36
CA SER A 61 -15.25 -5.32 -7.08
C SER A 61 -16.01 -5.81 -8.31
N VAL A 62 -17.30 -6.10 -8.17
CA VAL A 62 -18.19 -6.31 -9.33
C VAL A 62 -19.12 -5.09 -9.43
N PRO A 63 -19.06 -4.31 -10.53
CA PRO A 63 -18.09 -4.39 -11.62
C PRO A 63 -16.69 -3.89 -11.21
N LEU A 64 -15.67 -4.27 -11.98
CA LEU A 64 -14.32 -3.70 -11.81
C LEU A 64 -14.36 -2.22 -12.15
N GLN A 65 -13.74 -1.40 -11.30
CA GLN A 65 -13.68 0.05 -11.50
C GLN A 65 -12.24 0.52 -11.53
N LYS A 66 -11.88 1.36 -12.51
CA LYS A 66 -10.59 2.05 -12.56
C LYS A 66 -10.78 3.48 -12.08
N VAL A 67 -10.06 3.89 -11.05
CA VAL A 67 -10.19 5.21 -10.42
C VAL A 67 -8.81 5.79 -10.10
N VAL A 68 -8.73 7.12 -10.00
CA VAL A 68 -7.53 7.83 -9.53
C VAL A 68 -7.91 8.65 -8.30
N TRP A 69 -7.21 8.43 -7.19
CA TRP A 69 -7.44 9.15 -5.94
C TRP A 69 -6.23 10.01 -5.58
N THR A 70 -6.48 11.24 -5.11
CA THR A 70 -5.44 12.16 -4.65
C THR A 70 -5.34 12.10 -3.13
N LEU A 71 -4.29 11.49 -2.59
CA LEU A 71 -4.11 11.23 -1.16
C LEU A 71 -2.78 11.79 -0.65
N ARG A 72 -2.71 12.12 0.63
CA ARG A 72 -1.45 12.43 1.32
C ARG A 72 -0.72 11.16 1.75
N THR A 73 0.58 11.27 2.03
CA THR A 73 1.39 10.15 2.52
C THR A 73 0.74 9.43 3.71
N ALA A 74 0.36 10.17 4.76
CA ALA A 74 -0.27 9.58 5.95
C ALA A 74 -1.57 8.81 5.63
N GLN A 75 -2.33 9.26 4.63
CA GLN A 75 -3.60 8.63 4.22
C GLN A 75 -3.35 7.33 3.46
N MET A 76 -2.41 7.33 2.51
CA MET A 76 -2.14 6.16 1.66
C MET A 76 -1.35 5.06 2.35
N THR A 77 -0.71 5.36 3.48
CA THR A 77 0.01 4.38 4.33
C THR A 77 -0.79 3.96 5.56
N GLY A 78 -2.07 4.31 5.65
CA GLY A 78 -2.92 3.93 6.77
C GLY A 78 -2.53 4.54 8.13
N GLN A 79 -1.81 5.67 8.14
CA GLN A 79 -1.44 6.39 9.36
C GLN A 79 -2.58 7.29 9.87
N GLU A 80 -3.49 7.73 8.99
CA GLU A 80 -4.69 8.47 9.37
C GLU A 80 -5.96 7.95 8.68
N ILE A 81 -7.10 8.05 9.37
CA ILE A 81 -8.43 7.96 8.76
C ILE A 81 -8.77 9.33 8.20
N PHE A 82 -9.35 9.39 7.01
CA PHE A 82 -9.65 10.64 6.33
C PHE A 82 -11.09 10.70 5.82
N THR A 83 -11.57 11.91 5.52
CA THR A 83 -12.91 12.15 4.99
C THR A 83 -12.83 12.60 3.55
N MET A 84 -13.60 11.97 2.66
CA MET A 84 -13.73 12.38 1.25
C MET A 84 -15.22 12.41 0.89
N GLY A 85 -15.72 13.51 0.35
CA GLY A 85 -17.16 13.64 0.03
C GLY A 85 -18.09 13.42 1.24
N GLY A 86 -17.71 13.88 2.43
CA GLY A 86 -18.48 13.69 3.67
C GLY A 86 -18.32 12.34 4.36
N GLU A 87 -17.66 11.38 3.71
CA GLU A 87 -17.56 9.99 4.17
C GLU A 87 -16.16 9.63 4.65
N LYS A 88 -16.08 9.00 5.83
CA LYS A 88 -14.82 8.49 6.39
C LYS A 88 -14.31 7.30 5.57
N ARG A 89 -12.99 7.24 5.36
CA ARG A 89 -12.30 6.21 4.60
C ARG A 89 -10.97 5.83 5.26
N PHE A 90 -10.59 4.57 5.03
CA PHE A 90 -9.29 4.04 5.40
C PHE A 90 -8.66 3.30 4.21
N PHE A 91 -7.34 3.42 4.09
CA PHE A 91 -6.56 2.90 2.98
C PHE A 91 -5.22 2.36 3.50
N GLN A 92 -4.93 1.08 3.28
CA GLN A 92 -3.61 0.52 3.60
C GLN A 92 -3.30 -0.70 2.72
N ALA A 93 -2.04 -0.81 2.30
CA ALA A 93 -1.55 -1.96 1.55
C ALA A 93 -1.48 -3.22 2.41
N ILE A 94 -1.82 -4.36 1.81
CA ILE A 94 -1.77 -5.69 2.44
C ILE A 94 -0.59 -6.50 1.89
N ASP A 95 0.03 -7.30 2.76
CA ASP A 95 1.08 -8.25 2.38
C ASP A 95 0.45 -9.61 2.03
N ILE A 96 0.39 -9.92 0.73
CA ILE A 96 -0.16 -11.19 0.21
C ILE A 96 0.93 -12.28 0.16
N GLY A 97 2.12 -12.03 0.70
CA GLY A 97 3.15 -13.06 0.88
C GLY A 97 4.20 -13.12 -0.24
N ASN A 98 4.19 -12.21 -1.21
CA ASN A 98 5.27 -12.13 -2.22
C ASN A 98 6.45 -11.23 -1.80
N GLY A 99 6.31 -10.43 -0.73
CA GLY A 99 7.36 -9.49 -0.28
C GLY A 99 8.51 -10.14 0.50
N ARG A 100 8.26 -11.24 1.23
CA ARG A 100 9.31 -11.97 1.96
C ARG A 100 10.30 -12.68 1.03
N LEU A 101 9.83 -13.25 -0.07
CA LEU A 101 10.69 -13.94 -1.03
C LEU A 101 11.66 -12.98 -1.73
N LEU A 102 11.20 -11.81 -2.19
CA LEU A 102 12.07 -10.84 -2.87
C LEU A 102 13.09 -10.21 -1.91
N SER A 103 12.70 -9.90 -0.67
CA SER A 103 13.63 -9.39 0.35
C SER A 103 14.63 -10.45 0.84
N GLN A 104 14.26 -11.74 0.83
CA GLN A 104 15.20 -12.84 1.07
C GLN A 104 16.16 -13.05 -0.11
N LEU A 105 15.67 -13.00 -1.35
CA LEU A 105 16.51 -13.13 -2.54
C LEU A 105 17.56 -12.00 -2.61
N GLN A 106 17.16 -10.75 -2.38
CA GLN A 106 18.08 -9.61 -2.33
C GLN A 106 19.13 -9.74 -1.22
N ARG A 107 18.75 -10.18 -0.02
CA ARG A 107 19.70 -10.44 1.07
C ARG A 107 20.69 -11.56 0.75
N THR A 108 20.27 -12.57 -0.01
CA THR A 108 21.13 -13.70 -0.36
C THR A 108 22.21 -13.29 -1.37
N ASP A 109 21.85 -12.43 -2.33
CA ASP A 109 22.77 -11.90 -3.33
C ASP A 109 23.82 -10.95 -2.73
N GLU A 110 23.43 -10.06 -1.81
CA GLU A 110 24.35 -9.15 -1.12
C GLU A 110 25.38 -9.90 -0.25
N VAL A 111 24.94 -10.95 0.45
CA VAL A 111 25.81 -11.78 1.30
C VAL A 111 26.81 -12.58 0.44
N ASN A 112 26.39 -13.09 -0.71
CA ASN A 112 27.27 -13.82 -1.62
C ASN A 112 28.28 -12.91 -2.32
N GLN A 113 27.90 -11.68 -2.71
CA GLN A 113 28.84 -10.71 -3.26
C GLN A 113 29.93 -10.30 -2.26
N LYS A 114 29.56 -10.03 -0.99
CA LYS A 114 30.55 -9.74 0.07
C LYS A 114 31.54 -10.88 0.29
N LYS A 115 31.08 -12.14 0.29
CA LYS A 115 31.98 -13.31 0.41
C LYS A 115 32.92 -13.49 -0.78
N SER A 116 32.46 -13.19 -1.99
CA SER A 116 33.27 -13.25 -3.21
C SER A 116 34.41 -12.22 -3.21
N ILE A 117 34.10 -10.98 -2.81
CA ILE A 117 35.08 -9.89 -2.73
C ILE A 117 36.18 -10.19 -1.71
N LEU A 118 35.80 -10.71 -0.53
CA LEU A 118 36.75 -11.06 0.53
C LEU A 118 37.68 -12.22 0.17
N LYS A 119 37.29 -13.11 -0.77
CA LYS A 119 38.13 -14.22 -1.25
C LYS A 119 39.13 -13.80 -2.34
N ARG A 120 38.95 -12.63 -2.97
CA ARG A 120 39.78 -12.16 -4.08
C ARG A 120 40.98 -11.30 -3.65
N ILE A 121 41.05 -10.94 -2.37
CA ILE A 121 42.18 -10.24 -1.75
C ILE A 121 43.02 -11.28 -1.01
N LYS A 122 43.88 -12.00 -1.75
CA LYS A 122 45.03 -12.73 -1.21
C LYS A 122 46.07 -12.92 -2.29
#